data_AF-A0AAD6AXL0-F1
#
_entry.id   AF-A0AAD6AXL0-F1
#
_cell.length_a   1.000
_cell.length_b   1.000
_cell.length_c   1.000
_cell.angle_alpha   90.00
_cell.angle_beta   90.00
_cell.angle_gamma   90.00
#
_symmetry.space_group_name_H-M   'P 1'
#
loop_
_entity.id
_entity.type
_entity.pdbx_description
1 polymer ?
#
loop_
_entity_poly.entity_id
_entity_poly.type
_entity_poly.pdbx_seq_one_letter_code
_entity_poly.pdbx_strand_id
1 'polypeptide(L)'
;MIRPDYLVVFLLLSINSAGVKCEQLIQPASVTVQPGQRLTITCQVSYSLGSWTAWIRQPAGKGLEWIGMKYTGDSYYKDSLKSKFNIDLDSSSNTVTLNGQSMQPGDSAVYYCARDTL
;
A
#
# COMPACT_ATOMS: atom_id res chain seq x y z
N MET A 1 -40.56 -27.03 28.57
CA MET A 1 -40.42 -27.80 29.83
C MET A 1 -38.93 -27.97 30.09
N ILE A 2 -38.32 -27.02 30.82
CA ILE A 2 -36.87 -26.92 31.06
C ILE A 2 -36.60 -27.57 32.43
N ARG A 3 -35.70 -28.57 32.49
CA ARG A 3 -35.22 -29.16 33.76
C ARG A 3 -34.22 -28.21 34.44
N PRO A 4 -34.25 -28.04 35.78
CA PRO A 4 -33.51 -26.98 36.46
C PRO A 4 -32.34 -27.53 37.29
N ASP A 5 -31.23 -27.99 36.70
CA ASP A 5 -30.09 -28.50 37.52
C ASP A 5 -28.69 -28.31 36.91
N TYR A 6 -28.50 -27.35 36.01
CA TYR A 6 -27.15 -26.95 35.59
C TYR A 6 -26.97 -25.44 35.65
N LEU A 7 -26.27 -25.00 36.69
CA LEU A 7 -25.68 -23.67 36.77
C LEU A 7 -24.54 -23.62 35.73
N VAL A 8 -24.82 -23.13 34.53
CA VAL A 8 -23.77 -22.86 33.52
C VAL A 8 -23.05 -21.58 33.95
N VAL A 9 -21.91 -21.75 34.64
CA VAL A 9 -21.00 -20.66 34.97
C VAL A 9 -20.19 -20.33 33.72
N PHE A 10 -20.56 -19.27 33.00
CA PHE A 10 -19.71 -18.70 31.96
C PHE A 10 -18.56 -17.93 32.62
N LEU A 11 -17.40 -18.57 32.76
CA LEU A 11 -16.15 -17.87 33.08
C LEU A 11 -15.75 -17.00 31.88
N LEU A 12 -16.15 -15.73 31.91
CA LEU A 12 -15.63 -14.71 30.99
C LEU A 12 -14.20 -14.39 31.43
N LEU A 13 -13.22 -15.11 30.89
CA LEU A 13 -11.82 -14.72 31.00
C LEU A 13 -11.65 -13.43 30.18
N SER A 14 -11.55 -12.29 30.87
CA SER A 14 -11.16 -11.02 30.27
C SER A 14 -9.71 -11.10 29.81
N ILE A 15 -9.47 -11.67 28.64
CA ILE A 15 -8.16 -11.62 28.00
C ILE A 15 -7.92 -10.14 27.67
N ASN A 16 -7.08 -9.47 28.46
CA ASN A 16 -6.53 -8.17 28.09
C ASN A 16 -5.57 -8.41 26.93
N SER A 17 -6.10 -8.48 25.71
CA SER A 17 -5.27 -8.48 24.51
C SER A 17 -4.69 -7.08 24.36
N ALA A 18 -3.38 -6.95 24.58
CA ALA A 18 -2.64 -5.86 23.97
C ALA A 18 -2.75 -6.06 22.45
N GLY A 19 -3.72 -5.38 21.82
CA GLY A 19 -4.00 -5.53 20.41
C GLY A 19 -2.78 -5.13 19.58
N VAL A 20 -2.28 -6.04 18.74
CA VAL A 20 -1.31 -5.69 17.70
C VAL A 20 -2.03 -4.82 16.68
N LYS A 21 -1.59 -3.58 16.50
CA LYS A 21 -2.16 -2.68 15.49
C LYS A 21 -1.46 -2.93 14.16
N CYS A 22 -2.08 -3.71 13.28
CA CYS A 22 -1.60 -3.93 11.92
C CYS A 22 -2.09 -2.82 10.99
N GLU A 23 -1.22 -2.39 10.09
CA GLU A 23 -1.61 -1.55 8.96
C GLU A 23 -1.58 -2.36 7.69
N GLN A 24 -2.59 -2.14 6.85
CA GLN A 24 -2.80 -2.89 5.65
C GLN A 24 -2.55 -1.98 4.45
N LEU A 25 -1.74 -2.48 3.51
CA LEU A 25 -1.50 -1.87 2.20
C LEU A 25 -1.89 -2.91 1.15
N ILE A 26 -2.92 -2.61 0.37
CA ILE A 26 -3.49 -3.54 -0.62
C ILE A 26 -3.22 -2.97 -2.01
N GLN A 27 -2.57 -3.75 -2.85
CA GLN A 27 -2.37 -3.44 -4.26
C GLN A 27 -2.66 -4.68 -5.12
N PRO A 28 -2.90 -4.52 -6.43
CA PRO A 28 -3.07 -5.65 -7.34
C PRO A 28 -1.85 -6.58 -7.31
N ALA A 29 -2.08 -7.88 -7.46
CA ALA A 29 -1.00 -8.87 -7.52
C ALA A 29 -0.13 -8.71 -8.79
N SER A 30 -0.73 -8.28 -9.89
CA SER A 30 -0.03 -8.03 -11.15
C SER A 30 -0.81 -7.06 -12.03
N VAL A 31 -0.09 -6.26 -12.82
CA VAL A 31 -0.66 -5.41 -13.86
C VAL A 31 0.18 -5.60 -15.12
N THR A 32 -0.48 -5.89 -16.25
CA THR A 32 0.16 -6.07 -17.55
C THR A 32 -0.31 -4.99 -18.50
N VAL A 33 0.63 -4.31 -19.15
CA VAL A 33 0.36 -3.26 -20.13
C VAL A 33 1.21 -3.49 -21.38
N GLN A 34 0.74 -3.02 -22.53
CA GLN A 34 1.52 -3.06 -23.76
C GLN A 34 2.56 -1.92 -23.79
N PRO A 35 3.65 -2.05 -24.55
CA PRO A 35 4.60 -0.97 -24.75
C PRO A 35 3.93 0.33 -25.24
N GLY A 36 4.37 1.46 -24.71
CA GLY A 36 3.82 2.80 -24.99
C GLY A 36 2.53 3.15 -24.21
N GLN A 37 1.88 2.17 -23.56
CA GLN A 37 0.69 2.44 -22.74
C GLN A 37 1.07 3.04 -21.38
N ARG A 38 0.06 3.58 -20.68
CA ARG A 38 0.20 4.02 -19.28
C ARG A 38 0.04 2.84 -18.33
N LEU A 39 0.81 2.85 -17.26
CA LEU A 39 0.63 1.98 -16.10
C LEU A 39 -0.13 2.74 -15.01
N THR A 40 -1.08 2.08 -14.38
CA THR A 40 -1.76 2.58 -13.17
C THR A 40 -1.79 1.47 -12.14
N ILE A 41 -1.15 1.68 -10.99
CA ILE A 41 -1.18 0.75 -9.86
C ILE A 41 -1.77 1.50 -8.66
N THR A 42 -2.83 0.94 -8.10
CA THR A 42 -3.54 1.51 -6.96
C THR A 42 -3.13 0.80 -5.68
N CYS A 43 -2.82 1.56 -4.63
CA CYS A 43 -2.56 1.06 -3.29
C CYS A 43 -3.58 1.64 -2.30
N GLN A 44 -4.45 0.79 -1.76
CA GLN A 44 -5.38 1.17 -0.70
C GLN A 44 -4.75 0.92 0.66
N VAL A 45 -4.76 1.93 1.54
CA VAL A 45 -4.14 1.86 2.85
C VAL A 45 -5.15 1.96 3.99
N SER A 46 -4.85 1.34 5.13
CA SER A 46 -5.72 1.37 6.32
C SER A 46 -5.44 2.55 7.27
N TYR A 47 -4.53 3.45 6.91
CA TYR A 47 -4.11 4.60 7.72
C TYR A 47 -4.44 5.92 7.02
N SER A 48 -4.40 7.03 7.78
CA SER A 48 -4.60 8.36 7.20
C SER A 48 -3.41 8.77 6.35
N LEU A 49 -3.69 9.24 5.13
CA LEU A 49 -2.68 9.74 4.19
C LEU A 49 -2.05 11.09 4.55
N GLY A 50 -2.29 11.57 5.78
CA GLY A 50 -1.37 12.50 6.44
C GLY A 50 0.01 11.87 6.77
N SER A 51 0.12 10.54 6.68
CA SER A 51 1.41 9.82 6.72
C SER A 51 1.98 9.63 5.32
N TRP A 52 3.30 9.58 5.23
CA TRP A 52 4.03 9.31 3.99
C TRP A 52 3.78 7.89 3.46
N THR A 53 3.55 7.81 2.15
CA THR A 53 3.48 6.54 1.42
C THR A 53 4.41 6.62 0.22
N ALA A 54 5.30 5.64 0.09
CA ALA A 54 6.31 5.52 -0.94
C ALA A 54 5.93 4.48 -2.00
N TRP A 55 6.42 4.70 -3.20
CA TRP A 55 6.48 3.70 -4.25
C TRP A 55 7.94 3.32 -4.54
N ILE A 56 8.19 2.02 -4.57
CA ILE A 56 9.51 1.42 -4.81
C ILE A 56 9.33 0.42 -5.95
N ARG A 57 10.30 0.32 -6.86
CA ARG A 57 10.34 -0.73 -7.87
C ARG A 57 11.58 -1.60 -7.74
N GLN A 58 11.46 -2.85 -8.15
CA GLN A 58 12.56 -3.80 -8.24
C GLN A 58 12.60 -4.40 -9.64
N PRO A 59 13.44 -3.87 -10.54
CA PRO A 59 13.68 -4.50 -11.83
C PRO A 59 14.32 -5.88 -11.66
N ALA A 60 14.07 -6.80 -12.59
CA ALA A 60 14.65 -8.13 -12.54
C ALA A 60 16.18 -8.08 -12.48
N GLY A 61 16.77 -8.81 -11.52
CA GLY A 61 18.23 -8.84 -11.31
C GLY A 61 18.83 -7.56 -10.71
N LYS A 62 18.02 -6.61 -10.25
CA LYS A 62 18.47 -5.36 -9.61
C LYS A 62 17.96 -5.23 -8.18
N GLY A 63 18.58 -4.32 -7.42
CA GLY A 63 18.12 -3.94 -6.08
C GLY A 63 16.85 -3.09 -6.11
N LEU A 64 16.32 -2.78 -4.93
CA LEU A 64 15.21 -1.86 -4.76
C LEU A 64 15.61 -0.46 -5.24
N GLU A 65 14.72 0.17 -6.01
CA GLU A 65 14.85 1.53 -6.50
C GLU A 65 13.63 2.34 -6.06
N TRP A 66 13.86 3.31 -5.17
CA TRP A 66 12.82 4.24 -4.73
C TRP A 66 12.40 5.16 -5.89
N ILE A 67 11.09 5.30 -6.10
CA ILE A 67 10.51 6.15 -7.15
C ILE A 67 10.19 7.53 -6.58
N GLY A 68 9.50 7.54 -5.45
CA GLY A 68 8.94 8.74 -4.85
C GLY A 68 8.10 8.40 -3.63
N MET A 69 7.68 9.43 -2.91
CA MET A 69 6.75 9.32 -1.80
C MET A 69 5.88 10.56 -1.70
N LYS A 70 4.67 10.40 -1.17
CA LYS A 70 3.69 11.47 -1.05
C LYS A 70 2.89 11.32 0.23
N TYR A 71 2.53 12.45 0.81
CA TYR A 71 1.44 12.59 1.78
C TYR A 71 0.58 13.78 1.36
N THR A 72 -0.44 14.12 2.14
CA THR A 72 -1.36 15.23 1.81
C THR A 72 -0.69 16.60 1.63
N GLY A 73 0.48 16.84 2.23
CA GLY A 73 1.14 18.16 2.22
C GLY A 73 2.31 18.33 1.25
N ASP A 74 3.00 17.26 0.87
CA ASP A 74 4.23 17.35 0.07
C ASP A 74 4.51 16.05 -0.69
N SER A 75 5.44 16.11 -1.65
CA SER A 75 5.88 14.98 -2.45
C SER A 75 7.35 15.06 -2.82
N TYR A 76 8.05 13.94 -2.74
CA TYR A 76 9.43 13.80 -3.20
C TYR A 76 9.52 12.72 -4.28
N TYR A 77 10.41 12.94 -5.24
CA TYR A 77 10.65 12.02 -6.35
C TYR A 77 12.14 11.82 -6.58
N LYS A 78 12.51 10.63 -7.06
CA LYS A 78 13.86 10.40 -7.57
C LYS A 78 14.02 11.15 -8.88
N ASP A 79 15.06 11.99 -8.99
CA ASP A 79 15.27 12.83 -10.17
C ASP A 79 15.32 12.05 -11.49
N SER A 80 15.89 10.84 -11.48
CA SER A 80 15.97 10.00 -12.68
C SER A 80 14.64 9.39 -13.10
N LEU A 81 13.61 9.43 -12.25
CA LEU A 81 12.31 8.77 -12.46
C LEU A 81 11.11 9.74 -12.47
N LYS A 82 11.29 10.99 -12.06
CA LYS A 82 10.21 11.99 -11.95
C LYS A 82 9.51 12.34 -13.27
N SER A 83 10.17 12.12 -14.43
CA SER A 83 9.54 12.29 -15.74
C SER A 83 8.73 11.07 -16.17
N LYS A 84 9.00 9.91 -15.57
CA LYS A 84 8.41 8.63 -15.95
C LYS A 84 7.21 8.27 -15.09
N PHE A 85 7.27 8.58 -13.80
CA PHE A 85 6.27 8.20 -12.81
C PHE A 85 5.70 9.41 -12.08
N ASN A 86 4.40 9.37 -11.82
CA ASN A 86 3.67 10.31 -10.98
C ASN A 86 2.96 9.56 -9.84
N ILE A 87 2.87 10.17 -8.67
CA ILE A 87 2.15 9.61 -7.51
C ILE A 87 0.95 10.51 -7.21
N ASP A 88 -0.24 9.92 -7.32
CA ASP A 88 -1.50 10.56 -6.97
C ASP A 88 -2.01 10.03 -5.62
N LEU A 89 -2.73 10.90 -4.91
CA LEU A 89 -3.16 10.65 -3.54
C LEU A 89 -4.61 11.09 -3.40
N ASP A 90 -5.47 10.19 -2.95
CA ASP A 90 -6.87 10.45 -2.61
C ASP A 90 -7.12 10.11 -1.14
N SER A 91 -7.16 11.14 -0.30
CA SER A 91 -7.39 11.01 1.14
C SER A 91 -8.83 10.64 1.50
N SER A 92 -9.80 10.79 0.58
CA SER A 92 -11.19 10.41 0.83
C SER A 92 -11.39 8.89 0.81
N SER A 93 -10.59 8.19 0.00
CA SER A 93 -10.61 6.74 -0.15
C SER A 93 -9.39 6.04 0.45
N ASN A 94 -8.45 6.79 1.05
CA ASN A 94 -7.13 6.31 1.49
C ASN A 94 -6.41 5.53 0.40
N THR A 95 -6.34 6.12 -0.79
CA THR A 95 -5.74 5.51 -1.97
C THR A 95 -4.50 6.29 -2.44
N VAL A 96 -3.42 5.58 -2.72
CA VAL A 96 -2.19 6.12 -3.32
C VAL A 96 -1.94 5.40 -4.64
N THR A 97 -1.88 6.14 -5.74
CA THR A 97 -1.82 5.59 -7.09
C THR A 97 -0.49 5.94 -7.75
N LEU A 98 0.23 4.93 -8.25
CA LEU A 98 1.39 5.11 -9.11
C LEU A 98 0.94 5.12 -10.57
N ASN A 99 1.26 6.20 -11.27
CA ASN A 99 1.01 6.36 -12.69
C ASN A 99 2.34 6.38 -13.46
N GLY A 100 2.56 5.39 -14.33
CA GLY A 100 3.73 5.30 -15.22
C GLY A 100 3.39 5.70 -16.65
N GLN A 101 4.25 6.48 -17.30
CA GLN A 101 4.03 7.00 -18.65
C GLN A 101 4.82 6.24 -19.72
N SER A 102 4.22 5.98 -20.88
CA SER A 102 4.87 5.37 -22.06
C SER A 102 5.73 4.16 -21.68
N MET A 103 5.12 3.16 -21.05
CA MET A 103 5.83 2.02 -20.46
C MET A 103 6.61 1.25 -21.52
N GLN A 104 7.84 0.86 -21.20
CA GLN A 104 8.71 0.08 -22.08
C GLN A 104 9.03 -1.27 -21.43
N PRO A 105 9.46 -2.29 -22.18
CA PRO A 105 9.85 -3.58 -21.60
C PRO A 105 10.89 -3.45 -20.46
N GLY A 106 11.81 -2.48 -20.56
CA GLY A 106 12.81 -2.19 -19.54
C GLY A 106 12.27 -1.59 -18.23
N ASP A 107 11.00 -1.16 -18.20
CA ASP A 107 10.32 -0.69 -16.99
C ASP A 107 9.64 -1.82 -16.21
N SER A 108 9.70 -3.06 -16.70
CA SER A 108 9.15 -4.23 -16.03
C SER A 108 9.87 -4.46 -14.70
N ALA A 109 9.11 -4.47 -13.61
CA ALA A 109 9.62 -4.59 -12.26
C ALA A 109 8.51 -5.10 -11.32
N VAL A 110 8.89 -5.56 -10.13
CA VAL A 110 7.93 -5.65 -9.03
C VAL A 110 7.78 -4.27 -8.42
N TYR A 111 6.54 -3.82 -8.22
CA TYR A 111 6.25 -2.52 -7.64
C TYR A 111 5.69 -2.72 -6.22
N TYR A 112 6.20 -1.94 -5.28
CA TYR A 112 5.83 -2.00 -3.88
C TYR A 112 5.32 -0.64 -3.41
N CYS A 113 4.10 -0.65 -2.88
CA CYS A 113 3.61 0.42 -2.03
C CYS A 113 4.12 0.18 -0.61
N ALA A 114 4.73 1.17 0.00
CA ALA A 114 5.33 1.07 1.32
C ALA A 114 4.94 2.29 2.17
N ARG A 115 4.60 2.05 3.43
CA ARG A 115 4.47 3.15 4.40
C ARG A 115 5.85 3.56 4.85
N ASP A 116 6.12 4.86 4.87
CA ASP A 116 7.31 5.35 5.55
C ASP A 116 6.97 5.69 7.01
N THR A 117 7.79 5.18 7.92
CA THR A 117 7.70 5.43 9.36
C THR A 117 9.03 6.00 9.80
N LEU A 118 9.11 7.33 9.91
CA LEU A 118 10.21 8.02 10.58
C LEU A 118 10.14 7.79 12.10
#